data_AF-A0A243S4T5-F1
#
_entry.id   AF-A0A243S4T5-F1
#
_cell.length_a   1.000
_cell.length_b   1.000
_cell.length_c   1.000
_cell.angle_alpha   90.00
_cell.angle_beta   90.00
_cell.angle_gamma   90.00
#
_symmetry.space_group_name_H-M   'P 1'
#
loop_
_entity.id
_entity.type
_entity.pdbx_description
1 polymer ?
#
loop_
_entity_poly.entity_id
_entity_poly.type
_entity_poly.pdbx_seq_one_letter_code
_entity_poly.pdbx_strand_id
1 'polypeptide(L)'
;MSLEGMIAAAEKSIGLGEPNHIQQWYRERNGSLYNYQFAWCDAAVSYWATLADEREAVLFGQDFAYTVAHAQRFKTAGQWHAMTNGIKNSGIRRGDIIFFDWHGSSEIGKIDHVGIVTGVSSDHRYVYTIEGNTLNVCARRVRVVADIAGFGRPKYKPAPKPTPGSSPGTKRPQVSLAKLVKASKVDPPKKGTPVSYEPTKVVERALVAERLLAAGYADGHFGTATKSAYSLWQQRCGFTGTQPGGDADGTPGATTLRRLGAKHGFDVVA
;
A
#
# COMPACT_ATOMS: atom_id res chain seq x y z
N MET A 1 0.04 -6.14 -14.44
CA MET A 1 0.29 -5.42 -13.18
C MET A 1 0.41 -6.48 -12.07
N SER A 2 0.37 -6.15 -10.78
CA SER A 2 0.59 -7.12 -9.68
C SER A 2 -0.21 -6.72 -8.44
N LEU A 3 -0.17 -7.54 -7.39
CA LEU A 3 -0.68 -7.26 -6.04
C LEU A 3 -0.46 -5.81 -5.56
N GLU A 4 0.71 -5.22 -5.83
CA GLU A 4 0.98 -3.83 -5.40
C GLU A 4 0.18 -2.78 -6.17
N GLY A 5 -0.20 -3.08 -7.42
CA GLY A 5 -1.11 -2.25 -8.20
C GLY A 5 -2.51 -2.19 -7.56
N MET A 6 -2.99 -3.31 -7.01
CA MET A 6 -4.26 -3.36 -6.26
C MET A 6 -4.22 -2.44 -5.05
N ILE A 7 -3.16 -2.54 -4.24
CA ILE A 7 -3.04 -1.74 -3.02
C ILE A 7 -2.93 -0.26 -3.37
N ALA A 8 -2.11 0.09 -4.37
CA ALA A 8 -1.98 1.47 -4.82
C ALA A 8 -3.29 2.06 -5.36
N ALA A 9 -4.11 1.26 -6.04
CA ALA A 9 -5.45 1.67 -6.47
C ALA A 9 -6.38 1.89 -5.27
N ALA A 10 -6.36 0.97 -4.29
CA ALA A 10 -7.16 1.09 -3.08
C ALA A 10 -6.79 2.32 -2.24
N GLU A 11 -5.51 2.64 -2.11
CA GLU A 11 -5.02 3.80 -1.35
C GLU A 11 -5.50 5.13 -1.92
N LYS A 12 -5.67 5.24 -3.25
CA LYS A 12 -6.19 6.44 -3.91
C LYS A 12 -7.66 6.71 -3.58
N SER A 13 -8.41 5.69 -3.16
CA SER A 13 -9.81 5.83 -2.80
C SER A 13 -10.01 6.27 -1.34
N ILE A 14 -8.96 6.35 -0.52
CA ILE A 14 -9.11 6.65 0.92
C ILE A 14 -9.68 8.05 1.14
N GLY A 15 -10.72 8.14 1.98
CA GLY A 15 -11.48 9.37 2.23
C GLY A 15 -12.67 9.56 1.29
N LEU A 16 -12.83 8.71 0.28
CA LEU A 16 -13.97 8.78 -0.64
C LEU A 16 -15.26 8.38 0.08
N GLY A 17 -16.18 9.33 0.24
CA GLY A 17 -17.51 9.17 0.86
C GLY A 17 -18.60 8.73 -0.12
N GLU A 18 -19.87 8.88 0.25
CA GLU A 18 -21.03 8.60 -0.58
C GLU A 18 -21.88 9.86 -0.89
N PRO A 19 -22.47 9.99 -2.10
CA PRO A 19 -22.24 9.18 -3.31
C PRO A 19 -20.85 9.41 -3.91
N ASN A 20 -20.36 8.49 -4.77
CA ASN A 20 -19.03 8.64 -5.37
C ASN A 20 -18.88 8.09 -6.80
N HIS A 21 -17.71 8.39 -7.37
CA HIS A 21 -17.32 7.98 -8.73
C HIS A 21 -17.15 6.46 -8.90
N ILE A 22 -16.92 5.69 -7.84
CA ILE A 22 -16.84 4.21 -7.93
C ILE A 22 -18.24 3.63 -8.15
N GLN A 23 -19.25 4.12 -7.42
CA GLN A 23 -20.64 3.75 -7.65
C GLN A 23 -21.11 4.12 -9.06
N GLN A 24 -20.73 5.31 -9.52
CA GLN A 24 -20.99 5.74 -10.90
C GLN A 24 -20.33 4.81 -11.92
N TRP A 25 -19.02 4.58 -11.79
CA TRP A 25 -18.25 3.68 -12.66
C TRP A 25 -18.86 2.27 -12.72
N TYR A 26 -19.28 1.74 -11.57
CA TYR A 26 -19.87 0.41 -11.49
C TYR A 26 -21.20 0.37 -12.24
N ARG A 27 -22.06 1.39 -12.06
CA ARG A 27 -23.35 1.53 -12.74
C ARG A 27 -23.20 1.62 -14.25
N GLU A 28 -22.26 2.43 -14.73
CA GLU A 28 -21.99 2.61 -16.17
C GLU A 28 -21.59 1.28 -16.83
N ARG A 29 -20.95 0.37 -16.10
CA ARG A 29 -20.50 -0.93 -16.60
C ARG A 29 -21.49 -2.07 -16.42
N ASN A 30 -22.34 -2.01 -15.39
CA ASN A 30 -23.19 -3.13 -14.97
C ASN A 30 -24.70 -2.85 -15.10
N GLY A 31 -25.06 -1.68 -15.62
CA GLY A 31 -26.42 -1.36 -16.05
C GLY A 31 -27.31 -0.73 -14.98
N SER A 32 -28.55 -0.48 -15.38
CA SER A 32 -29.54 0.31 -14.63
C SER A 32 -30.01 -0.33 -13.32
N LEU A 33 -29.75 -1.63 -13.10
CA LEU A 33 -30.02 -2.28 -11.81
C LEU A 33 -29.26 -1.63 -10.66
N TYR A 34 -28.14 -0.94 -10.92
CA TYR A 34 -27.35 -0.22 -9.92
C TYR A 34 -27.67 1.29 -9.88
N ASN A 35 -28.83 1.71 -10.41
CA ASN A 35 -29.28 3.10 -10.42
C ASN A 35 -29.89 3.56 -9.08
N TYR A 36 -29.21 3.24 -7.98
CA TYR A 36 -29.54 3.67 -6.61
C TYR A 36 -28.25 3.79 -5.77
N GLN A 37 -28.39 4.24 -4.52
CA GLN A 37 -27.28 4.36 -3.56
C GLN A 37 -26.99 2.99 -2.92
N PHE A 38 -26.33 2.10 -3.68
CA PHE A 38 -26.04 0.74 -3.24
C PHE A 38 -24.76 0.64 -2.41
N ALA A 39 -24.66 -0.38 -1.56
CA ALA A 39 -23.44 -0.63 -0.80
C ALA A 39 -22.27 -0.98 -1.73
N TRP A 40 -21.21 -0.17 -1.72
CA TRP A 40 -20.16 -0.21 -2.75
C TRP A 40 -18.84 -0.85 -2.30
N CYS A 41 -18.84 -1.60 -1.19
CA CYS A 41 -17.62 -2.23 -0.69
C CYS A 41 -16.95 -3.16 -1.72
N ASP A 42 -17.72 -4.04 -2.34
CA ASP A 42 -17.20 -4.97 -3.34
C ASP A 42 -17.03 -4.32 -4.72
N ALA A 43 -17.88 -3.32 -5.02
CA ALA A 43 -17.68 -2.48 -6.20
C ALA A 43 -16.33 -1.74 -6.15
N ALA A 44 -15.86 -1.36 -4.96
CA ALA A 44 -14.52 -0.80 -4.76
C ALA A 44 -13.43 -1.81 -5.11
N VAL A 45 -13.55 -3.07 -4.65
CA VAL A 45 -12.60 -4.13 -5.01
C VAL A 45 -12.57 -4.36 -6.53
N SER A 46 -13.75 -4.37 -7.17
CA SER A 46 -13.88 -4.46 -8.62
C SER A 46 -13.23 -3.29 -9.35
N TYR A 47 -13.39 -2.07 -8.84
CA TYR A 47 -12.76 -0.87 -9.36
C TYR A 47 -11.24 -0.93 -9.26
N TRP A 48 -10.71 -1.28 -8.08
CA TRP A 48 -9.27 -1.40 -7.85
C TRP A 48 -8.65 -2.49 -8.74
N ALA A 49 -9.30 -3.64 -8.88
CA ALA A 49 -8.87 -4.71 -9.78
C ALA A 49 -8.89 -4.29 -11.26
N THR A 50 -9.81 -3.41 -11.64
CA THR A 50 -9.83 -2.84 -12.99
C THR A 50 -8.67 -1.88 -13.21
N LEU A 51 -8.45 -0.92 -12.31
CA LEU A 51 -7.33 0.02 -12.40
C LEU A 51 -5.97 -0.69 -12.35
N ALA A 52 -5.90 -1.77 -11.58
CA ALA A 52 -4.71 -2.57 -11.42
C ALA A 52 -4.54 -3.64 -12.51
N ASP A 53 -5.41 -3.75 -13.52
CA ASP A 53 -5.35 -4.83 -14.53
C ASP A 53 -5.23 -6.24 -13.91
N GLU A 54 -5.93 -6.46 -12.80
CA GLU A 54 -6.01 -7.72 -12.05
C GLU A 54 -7.42 -8.32 -12.08
N ARG A 55 -8.28 -7.87 -12.99
CA ARG A 55 -9.66 -8.34 -13.14
C ARG A 55 -9.78 -9.85 -13.23
N GLU A 56 -8.88 -10.50 -13.96
CA GLU A 56 -8.92 -11.97 -14.10
C GLU A 56 -8.55 -12.67 -12.78
N ALA A 57 -7.48 -12.22 -12.13
CA ALA A 57 -6.98 -12.84 -10.91
C ALA A 57 -7.91 -12.64 -9.70
N VAL A 58 -8.53 -11.47 -9.61
CA VAL A 58 -9.35 -11.04 -8.48
C VAL A 58 -10.82 -11.31 -8.74
N LEU A 59 -11.33 -10.96 -9.91
CA LEU A 59 -12.75 -10.95 -10.21
C LEU A 59 -13.21 -12.05 -11.17
N PHE A 60 -12.28 -12.85 -11.69
CA PHE A 60 -12.59 -13.95 -12.61
C PHE A 60 -13.41 -13.50 -13.84
N GLY A 61 -13.09 -12.31 -14.36
CA GLY A 61 -13.65 -11.75 -15.58
C GLY A 61 -14.92 -10.89 -15.42
N GLN A 62 -15.57 -10.90 -14.25
CA GLN A 62 -16.81 -10.15 -14.00
C GLN A 62 -16.64 -9.05 -12.94
N ASP A 63 -17.62 -8.17 -12.76
CA ASP A 63 -17.62 -7.19 -11.66
C ASP A 63 -18.50 -7.72 -10.51
N PHE A 64 -18.14 -7.40 -9.27
CA PHE A 64 -18.89 -7.76 -8.08
C PHE A 64 -19.32 -6.53 -7.28
N ALA A 65 -20.60 -6.51 -6.90
CA ALA A 65 -21.15 -5.65 -5.86
C ALA A 65 -21.70 -6.49 -4.68
N TYR A 66 -21.92 -7.78 -4.89
CA TYR A 66 -22.45 -8.70 -3.89
C TYR A 66 -21.36 -9.63 -3.35
N THR A 67 -20.98 -9.39 -2.09
CA THR A 67 -19.87 -10.02 -1.37
C THR A 67 -19.95 -11.54 -1.34
N VAL A 68 -21.13 -12.11 -1.07
CA VAL A 68 -21.37 -13.56 -1.02
C VAL A 68 -21.05 -14.22 -2.37
N ALA A 69 -21.46 -13.59 -3.48
CA ALA A 69 -21.17 -14.10 -4.81
C ALA A 69 -19.67 -14.09 -5.12
N HIS A 70 -18.96 -13.04 -4.70
CA HIS A 70 -17.51 -12.93 -4.89
C HIS A 70 -16.74 -13.97 -4.07
N ALA A 71 -17.08 -14.13 -2.78
CA ALA A 71 -16.49 -15.17 -1.93
C ALA A 71 -16.80 -16.58 -2.45
N GLN A 72 -18.02 -16.84 -2.91
CA GLN A 72 -18.40 -18.10 -3.53
C GLN A 72 -17.61 -18.36 -4.81
N ARG A 73 -17.29 -17.32 -5.60
CA ARG A 73 -16.45 -17.46 -6.79
C ARG A 73 -15.01 -17.85 -6.44
N PHE A 74 -14.42 -17.28 -5.40
CA PHE A 74 -13.13 -17.73 -4.88
C PHE A 74 -13.19 -19.19 -4.40
N LYS A 75 -14.27 -19.59 -3.73
CA LYS A 75 -14.46 -20.98 -3.28
C LYS A 75 -14.52 -21.94 -4.45
N THR A 76 -15.30 -21.64 -5.48
CA THR A 76 -15.37 -22.44 -6.71
C THR A 76 -14.02 -22.52 -7.43
N ALA A 77 -13.19 -21.47 -7.36
CA ALA A 77 -11.83 -21.47 -7.91
C ALA A 77 -10.78 -22.21 -7.05
N GLY A 78 -11.16 -22.75 -5.89
CA GLY A 78 -10.22 -23.35 -4.94
C GLY A 78 -9.26 -22.33 -4.29
N GLN A 79 -9.66 -21.06 -4.25
CA GLN A 79 -8.86 -19.93 -3.74
C GLN A 79 -9.44 -19.32 -2.45
N TRP A 80 -10.49 -19.92 -1.89
CA TRP A 80 -11.10 -19.49 -0.63
C TRP A 80 -10.44 -20.16 0.58
N HIS A 81 -10.24 -19.37 1.63
CA HIS A 81 -9.76 -19.82 2.92
C HIS A 81 -10.70 -19.31 4.02
N ALA A 82 -11.39 -20.21 4.70
CA ALA A 82 -12.25 -19.88 5.84
C ALA A 82 -11.41 -19.52 7.09
N MET A 83 -11.88 -18.58 7.91
CA MET A 83 -11.17 -18.16 9.13
C MET A 83 -11.48 -19.07 10.34
N THR A 84 -11.21 -20.37 10.22
CA THR A 84 -11.55 -21.34 11.28
C THR A 84 -10.46 -21.50 12.34
N ASN A 85 -9.21 -21.12 12.04
CA ASN A 85 -8.03 -21.45 12.86
C ASN A 85 -7.29 -20.21 13.38
N GLY A 86 -7.94 -19.05 13.32
CA GLY A 86 -7.39 -17.75 13.73
C GLY A 86 -6.36 -17.16 12.77
N ILE A 87 -6.04 -15.87 12.97
CA ILE A 87 -5.14 -15.09 12.10
C ILE A 87 -3.76 -15.73 11.98
N LYS A 88 -3.20 -16.24 13.08
CA LYS A 88 -1.85 -16.83 13.10
C LYS A 88 -1.72 -18.05 12.17
N ASN A 89 -2.73 -18.92 12.16
CA ASN A 89 -2.66 -20.20 11.45
C ASN A 89 -3.41 -20.18 10.11
N SER A 90 -4.12 -19.11 9.78
CA SER A 90 -4.84 -19.00 8.49
C SER A 90 -3.90 -18.74 7.32
N GLY A 91 -2.70 -18.23 7.58
CA GLY A 91 -1.76 -17.80 6.55
C GLY A 91 -2.26 -16.60 5.73
N ILE A 92 -3.21 -15.84 6.27
CA ILE A 92 -3.66 -14.57 5.68
C ILE A 92 -2.48 -13.63 5.48
N ARG A 93 -2.45 -12.92 4.35
CA ARG A 93 -1.33 -12.06 3.97
C ARG A 93 -1.80 -10.88 3.13
N ARG A 94 -0.90 -9.90 3.00
CA ARG A 94 -1.08 -8.74 2.10
C ARG A 94 -1.54 -9.21 0.72
N GLY A 95 -2.52 -8.53 0.15
CA GLY A 95 -3.14 -8.84 -1.15
C GLY A 95 -4.28 -9.85 -1.11
N ASP A 96 -4.51 -10.57 -0.01
CA ASP A 96 -5.73 -11.37 0.09
C ASP A 96 -6.97 -10.45 0.06
N ILE A 97 -8.04 -10.88 -0.62
CA ILE A 97 -9.35 -10.20 -0.58
C ILE A 97 -10.10 -10.76 0.61
N ILE A 98 -10.25 -9.94 1.65
CA ILE A 98 -10.79 -10.37 2.95
C ILE A 98 -12.28 -10.06 3.02
N PHE A 99 -13.04 -11.00 3.56
CA PHE A 99 -14.48 -10.92 3.71
C PHE A 99 -14.87 -11.05 5.18
N PHE A 100 -15.91 -10.34 5.58
CA PHE A 100 -16.31 -10.18 6.97
C PHE A 100 -17.76 -10.61 7.20
N ASP A 101 -18.02 -11.13 8.39
CA ASP A 101 -19.36 -11.42 8.91
C ASP A 101 -19.39 -10.84 10.33
N TRP A 102 -20.19 -9.79 10.52
CA TRP A 102 -20.27 -9.06 11.78
C TRP A 102 -20.98 -9.84 12.89
N HIS A 103 -21.70 -10.90 12.52
CA HIS A 103 -22.31 -11.84 13.45
C HIS A 103 -21.38 -13.00 13.83
N GLY A 104 -20.15 -13.04 13.28
CA GLY A 104 -19.06 -13.88 13.77
C GLY A 104 -19.17 -15.34 13.32
N SER A 105 -19.21 -15.58 12.01
CA SER A 105 -19.07 -16.92 11.44
C SER A 105 -18.05 -16.96 10.30
N SER A 106 -17.66 -18.17 9.86
CA SER A 106 -16.90 -18.38 8.62
C SER A 106 -17.77 -18.86 7.45
N GLU A 107 -19.08 -18.62 7.52
CA GLU A 107 -20.03 -19.04 6.50
C GLU A 107 -20.12 -18.01 5.37
N ILE A 108 -19.88 -18.45 4.13
CA ILE A 108 -19.94 -17.55 2.95
C ILE A 108 -21.31 -16.86 2.81
N GLY A 109 -22.39 -17.56 3.15
CA GLY A 109 -23.75 -17.03 3.02
C GLY A 109 -24.10 -15.89 4.01
N LYS A 110 -23.25 -15.63 5.00
CA LYS A 110 -23.45 -14.60 6.03
C LYS A 110 -22.48 -13.42 5.89
N ILE A 111 -21.75 -13.34 4.78
CA ILE A 111 -20.77 -12.27 4.58
C ILE A 111 -21.47 -10.92 4.37
N ASP A 112 -21.11 -9.95 5.21
CA ASP A 112 -21.62 -8.58 5.19
C ASP A 112 -20.73 -7.62 4.38
N HIS A 113 -19.42 -7.88 4.34
CA HIS A 113 -18.47 -6.87 3.88
C HIS A 113 -17.18 -7.47 3.29
N VAL A 114 -16.42 -6.63 2.59
CA VAL A 114 -15.17 -7.01 1.91
C VAL A 114 -14.16 -5.87 1.88
N GLY A 115 -12.88 -6.22 1.82
CA GLY A 115 -11.80 -5.29 1.50
C GLY A 115 -10.53 -6.01 1.04
N ILE A 116 -9.42 -5.27 1.00
CA ILE A 116 -8.10 -5.82 0.65
C ILE A 116 -7.16 -5.77 1.86
N VAL A 117 -6.43 -6.87 2.11
CA VAL A 117 -5.43 -6.95 3.16
C VAL A 117 -4.18 -6.17 2.77
N THR A 118 -3.76 -5.25 3.63
CA THR A 118 -2.50 -4.48 3.47
C THR A 118 -1.38 -5.03 4.35
N GLY A 119 -1.70 -5.76 5.42
CA GLY A 119 -0.73 -6.39 6.31
C GLY A 119 -1.39 -7.13 7.47
N VAL A 120 -0.55 -7.79 8.27
CA VAL A 120 -0.93 -8.51 9.48
C VAL A 120 0.02 -8.05 10.59
N SER A 121 -0.49 -7.83 11.81
CA SER A 121 0.37 -7.46 12.94
C SER A 121 1.34 -8.60 13.27
N SER A 122 2.53 -8.26 13.78
CA SER A 122 3.57 -9.25 14.10
C SER A 122 3.16 -10.24 15.19
N ASP A 123 2.24 -9.86 16.06
CA ASP A 123 1.65 -10.72 17.10
C ASP A 123 0.42 -11.50 16.61
N HIS A 124 0.05 -11.37 15.34
CA HIS A 124 -1.10 -12.02 14.71
C HIS A 124 -2.45 -11.72 15.37
N ARG A 125 -2.59 -10.59 16.06
CA ARG A 125 -3.88 -10.17 16.65
C ARG A 125 -4.74 -9.35 15.70
N TYR A 126 -4.13 -8.71 14.71
CA TYR A 126 -4.82 -7.76 13.84
C TYR A 126 -4.50 -7.97 12.37
N VAL A 127 -5.50 -7.74 11.53
CA VAL A 127 -5.36 -7.62 10.08
C VAL A 127 -5.60 -6.16 9.69
N TYR A 128 -4.68 -5.60 8.92
CA TYR A 128 -4.77 -4.23 8.39
C TYR A 128 -5.36 -4.27 6.99
N THR A 129 -6.34 -3.43 6.71
CA THR A 129 -7.11 -3.48 5.46
C THR A 129 -7.38 -2.10 4.89
N ILE A 130 -7.73 -2.06 3.60
CA ILE A 130 -8.43 -0.92 2.99
C ILE A 130 -9.80 -1.44 2.54
N GLU A 131 -10.84 -0.75 2.96
CA GLU A 131 -12.23 -1.18 2.80
C GLU A 131 -13.07 -0.01 2.29
N GLY A 132 -13.71 -0.20 1.13
CA GLY A 132 -14.71 0.74 0.62
C GLY A 132 -16.01 0.61 1.42
N ASN A 133 -16.75 1.70 1.56
CA ASN A 133 -18.05 1.70 2.23
C ASN A 133 -18.07 1.18 3.69
N THR A 134 -17.02 1.45 4.47
CA THR A 134 -17.11 1.30 5.92
C THR A 134 -17.50 2.63 6.52
N LEU A 135 -18.66 2.72 7.17
CA LEU A 135 -19.23 4.00 7.60
C LEU A 135 -19.38 4.98 6.42
N ASN A 136 -19.84 4.49 5.27
CA ASN A 136 -20.03 5.25 4.03
C ASN A 136 -18.76 5.93 3.49
N VAL A 137 -17.57 5.44 3.86
CA VAL A 137 -16.28 5.96 3.37
C VAL A 137 -15.32 4.82 3.03
N CYS A 138 -14.40 5.03 2.09
CA CYS A 138 -13.23 4.17 1.94
C CYS A 138 -12.14 4.55 2.96
N ALA A 139 -11.70 3.61 3.76
CA ALA A 139 -10.76 3.88 4.85
C ALA A 139 -9.85 2.69 5.15
N ARG A 140 -8.75 3.00 5.86
CA ARG A 140 -7.95 1.96 6.50
C ARG A 140 -8.68 1.46 7.73
N ARG A 141 -8.74 0.14 7.88
CA ARG A 141 -9.34 -0.52 9.06
C ARG A 141 -8.35 -1.49 9.69
N VAL A 142 -8.61 -1.77 10.95
CA VAL A 142 -7.92 -2.78 11.75
C VAL A 142 -9.01 -3.76 12.17
N ARG A 143 -8.83 -5.03 11.82
CA ARG A 143 -9.84 -6.07 12.01
C ARG A 143 -9.30 -7.16 12.92
N VAL A 144 -10.16 -7.70 13.77
CA VAL A 144 -9.84 -8.82 14.66
C VAL A 144 -10.40 -10.12 14.08
N VAL A 145 -9.96 -11.26 14.59
CA VAL A 145 -10.41 -12.58 14.08
C VAL A 145 -11.93 -12.73 14.08
N ALA A 146 -12.62 -12.18 15.09
CA ALA A 146 -14.07 -12.29 15.25
C ALA A 146 -14.86 -11.61 14.12
N ASP A 147 -14.25 -10.65 13.42
CA ASP A 147 -14.87 -9.94 12.31
C ASP A 147 -14.81 -10.74 11.00
N ILE A 148 -13.88 -11.70 10.90
CA ILE A 148 -13.40 -12.20 9.61
C ILE A 148 -14.08 -13.54 9.30
N ALA A 149 -14.83 -13.58 8.20
CA ALA A 149 -15.41 -14.82 7.70
C ALA A 149 -14.37 -15.69 6.98
N GLY A 150 -13.50 -15.03 6.21
CA GLY A 150 -12.44 -15.68 5.44
C GLY A 150 -11.83 -14.74 4.43
N PHE A 151 -11.06 -15.31 3.50
CA PHE A 151 -10.46 -14.52 2.43
C PHE A 151 -10.29 -15.34 1.15
N GLY A 152 -10.45 -14.66 0.03
CA GLY A 152 -9.99 -15.13 -1.26
C GLY A 152 -8.51 -14.80 -1.43
N ARG A 153 -7.75 -15.73 -2.01
CA ARG A 153 -6.36 -15.53 -2.40
C ARG A 153 -6.26 -15.43 -3.92
N PRO A 154 -6.25 -14.22 -4.50
CA PRO A 154 -6.06 -14.07 -5.94
C PRO A 154 -4.75 -14.69 -6.41
N LYS A 155 -4.80 -15.36 -7.56
CA LYS A 155 -3.59 -15.74 -8.31
C LYS A 155 -3.18 -14.53 -9.14
N TYR A 156 -2.70 -13.49 -8.45
CA TYR A 156 -2.26 -12.25 -9.10
C TYR A 156 -1.35 -12.57 -10.27
N LYS A 157 -1.46 -11.77 -11.34
CA LYS A 157 -0.48 -11.84 -12.42
C LYS A 157 0.89 -11.75 -11.76
N PRO A 158 1.86 -12.62 -12.14
CA PRO A 158 3.23 -12.41 -11.74
C PRO A 158 3.53 -10.96 -12.10
N ALA A 159 4.06 -10.19 -11.15
CA ALA A 159 4.63 -8.90 -11.50
C ALA A 159 5.50 -9.15 -12.74
N PRO A 160 5.33 -8.38 -13.83
CA PRO A 160 5.83 -8.72 -15.15
C PRO A 160 7.18 -9.42 -15.05
N LYS A 161 7.18 -10.72 -15.38
CA LYS A 161 8.40 -11.52 -15.28
C LYS A 161 9.33 -10.98 -16.33
N PRO A 162 10.51 -10.53 -15.96
CA PRO A 162 11.05 -9.51 -16.80
C PRO A 162 11.94 -10.20 -17.87
N THR A 163 11.67 -9.93 -19.16
CA THR A 163 12.24 -10.43 -20.44
C THR A 163 13.79 -10.65 -20.55
N PRO A 164 14.30 -11.88 -20.76
CA PRO A 164 15.72 -12.08 -21.05
C PRO A 164 16.12 -11.38 -22.36
N GLY A 165 16.98 -10.36 -22.29
CA GLY A 165 17.42 -9.52 -23.44
C GLY A 165 16.90 -8.07 -23.41
N SER A 166 15.94 -7.78 -22.55
CA SER A 166 15.48 -6.43 -22.18
C SER A 166 14.74 -6.55 -20.88
N SER A 167 15.47 -6.91 -19.80
CA SER A 167 14.94 -7.05 -18.45
C SER A 167 15.99 -7.51 -17.37
N PRO A 168 15.66 -7.51 -16.06
CA PRO A 168 16.18 -6.65 -14.99
C PRO A 168 16.42 -7.43 -13.66
N GLY A 169 17.59 -7.24 -13.08
CA GLY A 169 17.59 -7.19 -11.62
C GLY A 169 16.68 -6.03 -11.24
N THR A 170 15.68 -6.20 -10.37
CA THR A 170 15.26 -5.04 -9.58
C THR A 170 16.44 -4.70 -8.68
N LYS A 171 17.44 -4.03 -9.25
CA LYS A 171 18.28 -3.13 -8.48
C LYS A 171 17.27 -2.24 -7.80
N ARG A 172 17.14 -2.40 -6.49
CA ARG A 172 16.40 -1.45 -5.68
C ARG A 172 16.94 -0.06 -6.08
N PRO A 173 16.12 1.00 -6.11
CA PRO A 173 16.59 2.31 -6.53
C PRO A 173 17.95 2.61 -5.93
N GLN A 174 18.95 2.86 -6.77
CA GLN A 174 20.32 3.02 -6.28
C GLN A 174 20.51 4.48 -5.89
N VAL A 175 20.69 4.70 -4.58
CA VAL A 175 21.01 6.00 -4.01
C VAL A 175 22.52 6.03 -3.78
N SER A 176 23.22 6.87 -4.52
CA SER A 176 24.65 7.12 -4.30
C SER A 176 24.81 8.00 -3.07
N LEU A 177 25.53 7.49 -2.08
CA LEU A 177 25.85 8.22 -0.87
C LEU A 177 26.58 9.51 -1.19
N ALA A 178 27.61 9.46 -2.05
CA ALA A 178 28.36 10.65 -2.43
C ALA A 178 27.48 11.73 -3.09
N LYS A 179 26.57 11.33 -4.00
CA LYS A 179 25.66 12.27 -4.69
C LYS A 179 24.61 12.86 -3.74
N LEU A 180 24.06 12.05 -2.84
CA LEU A 180 23.09 12.51 -1.85
C LEU A 180 23.73 13.45 -0.81
N VAL A 181 24.95 13.14 -0.35
CA VAL A 181 25.74 14.04 0.50
C VAL A 181 26.04 15.35 -0.23
N LYS A 182 26.40 15.29 -1.52
CA LYS A 182 26.58 16.50 -2.34
C LYS A 182 25.27 17.31 -2.43
N ALA A 183 24.14 16.67 -2.71
CA ALA A 183 22.83 17.34 -2.73
C ALA A 183 22.52 18.01 -1.38
N SER A 184 22.76 17.32 -0.25
CA SER A 184 22.53 17.88 1.10
C SER A 184 23.39 19.11 1.45
N LYS A 185 24.49 19.33 0.72
CA LYS A 185 25.41 20.46 0.92
C LYS A 185 25.22 21.58 -0.10
N VAL A 186 24.81 21.24 -1.33
CA VAL A 186 24.71 22.15 -2.48
C VAL A 186 23.32 22.80 -2.61
N ASP A 187 22.27 22.18 -2.06
CA ASP A 187 20.88 22.61 -2.21
C ASP A 187 20.28 23.30 -0.95
N PRO A 188 20.74 24.51 -0.53
CA PRO A 188 19.93 25.41 0.28
C PRO A 188 18.77 26.04 -0.53
N PRO A 189 17.72 26.56 0.13
CA PRO A 189 16.41 26.80 -0.47
C PRO A 189 16.46 27.84 -1.60
N LYS A 190 16.13 27.42 -2.83
CA LYS A 190 15.80 28.35 -3.92
C LYS A 190 14.66 27.81 -4.77
N LYS A 191 13.51 28.49 -4.69
CA LYS A 191 12.36 28.30 -5.58
C LYS A 191 12.82 28.37 -7.04
N GLY A 192 12.57 27.33 -7.82
CA GLY A 192 12.91 27.26 -9.25
C GLY A 192 14.28 26.67 -9.58
N THR A 193 15.04 26.18 -8.59
CA THR A 193 16.29 25.45 -8.87
C THR A 193 15.98 24.03 -9.35
N PRO A 194 16.60 23.55 -10.43
CA PRO A 194 16.43 22.18 -10.89
C PRO A 194 16.89 21.17 -9.82
N VAL A 195 16.21 20.02 -9.75
CA VAL A 195 16.62 18.89 -8.90
C VAL A 195 18.03 18.45 -9.28
N SER A 196 18.98 18.58 -8.35
CA SER A 196 20.39 18.24 -8.58
C SER A 196 20.65 16.73 -8.62
N TYR A 197 19.80 15.97 -7.94
CA TYR A 197 19.90 14.51 -7.84
C TYR A 197 18.52 13.87 -7.65
N GLU A 198 17.93 13.37 -8.74
CA GLU A 198 16.60 12.73 -8.78
C GLU A 198 16.33 11.67 -7.69
N PRO A 199 17.28 10.76 -7.36
CA PRO A 199 17.08 9.77 -6.28
C PRO A 199 16.90 10.36 -4.88
N THR A 200 17.06 11.67 -4.68
CA THR A 200 16.67 12.35 -3.43
C THR A 200 15.19 12.09 -3.08
N LYS A 201 14.32 12.03 -4.09
CA LYS A 201 12.89 11.74 -3.91
C LYS A 201 12.61 10.33 -3.39
N VAL A 202 13.56 9.39 -3.54
CA VAL A 202 13.48 8.05 -2.94
C VAL A 202 13.65 8.16 -1.43
N VAL A 203 14.65 8.94 -0.99
CA VAL A 203 14.95 9.16 0.43
C VAL A 203 13.84 9.96 1.11
N GLU A 204 13.32 11.00 0.46
CA GLU A 204 12.22 11.79 1.00
C GLU A 204 10.94 10.97 1.18
N ARG A 205 10.57 10.14 0.19
CA ARG A 205 9.43 9.23 0.34
C ARG A 205 9.62 8.25 1.50
N ALA A 206 10.85 7.77 1.72
CA ALA A 206 11.16 6.94 2.88
C ALA A 206 10.99 7.72 4.20
N LEU A 207 11.44 8.98 4.25
CA LEU A 207 11.25 9.85 5.43
C LEU A 207 9.77 10.20 5.66
N VAL A 208 8.98 10.35 4.60
CA VAL A 208 7.51 10.50 4.69
C VAL A 208 6.88 9.23 5.25
N ALA A 209 7.30 8.05 4.80
CA ALA A 209 6.83 6.77 5.33
C ALA A 209 7.19 6.59 6.82
N GLU A 210 8.33 7.12 7.25
CA GLU A 210 8.73 7.20 8.66
C GLU A 210 7.97 8.27 9.46
N ARG A 211 7.11 9.07 8.82
CA ARG A 211 6.43 10.23 9.39
C ARG A 211 7.40 11.29 9.94
N LEU A 212 8.58 11.40 9.32
CA LEU A 212 9.62 12.37 9.66
C LEU A 212 9.60 13.58 8.72
N LEU A 213 8.98 13.45 7.56
CA LEU A 213 8.84 14.48 6.54
C LEU A 213 7.38 14.58 6.11
N ALA A 214 6.85 15.79 5.90
CA ALA A 214 5.51 15.94 5.33
C ALA A 214 5.55 15.68 3.81
N ALA A 215 4.50 15.07 3.26
CA ALA A 215 4.46 14.65 1.85
C ALA A 215 4.69 15.79 0.86
N GLY A 216 4.32 17.03 1.22
CA GLY A 216 4.56 18.23 0.39
C GLY A 216 6.02 18.62 0.22
N TYR A 217 6.92 18.08 1.06
CA TYR A 217 8.38 18.29 0.97
C TYR A 217 9.11 17.12 0.28
N ALA A 218 8.39 16.14 -0.27
CA ALA A 218 8.99 15.06 -1.08
C ALA A 218 9.07 15.47 -2.56
N ASP A 219 9.71 16.61 -2.82
CA ASP A 219 9.80 17.26 -4.11
C ASP A 219 11.07 16.91 -4.90
N GLY A 220 11.99 16.15 -4.29
CA GLY A 220 13.29 15.79 -4.84
C GLY A 220 14.41 16.75 -4.44
N HIS A 221 14.14 17.74 -3.59
CA HIS A 221 15.12 18.74 -3.15
C HIS A 221 15.56 18.49 -1.70
N PHE A 222 16.86 18.23 -1.50
CA PHE A 222 17.42 18.00 -0.16
C PHE A 222 17.54 19.32 0.63
N GLY A 223 16.40 19.95 0.91
CA GLY A 223 16.29 21.22 1.62
C GLY A 223 16.33 21.04 3.14
N THR A 224 16.08 22.15 3.85
CA THR A 224 16.09 22.18 5.31
C THR A 224 15.11 21.22 5.95
N ALA A 225 13.92 21.03 5.38
CA ALA A 225 12.94 20.06 5.86
C ALA A 225 13.47 18.62 5.74
N THR A 226 14.03 18.26 4.59
CA THR A 226 14.63 16.94 4.34
C THR A 226 15.83 16.69 5.25
N LYS A 227 16.67 17.71 5.48
CA LYS A 227 17.80 17.63 6.42
C LYS A 227 17.35 17.40 7.87
N SER A 228 16.37 18.16 8.35
CA SER A 228 15.80 17.97 9.70
C SER A 228 15.15 16.58 9.85
N ALA A 229 14.40 16.13 8.84
CA ALA A 229 13.79 14.80 8.82
C ALA A 229 14.86 13.70 8.86
N TYR A 230 15.97 13.88 8.13
CA TYR A 230 17.07 12.94 8.13
C TYR A 230 17.83 12.93 9.47
N SER A 231 18.00 14.07 10.14
CA SER A 231 18.55 14.15 11.51
C SER A 231 17.71 13.34 12.50
N LEU A 232 16.37 13.45 12.44
CA LEU A 232 15.48 12.64 13.25
C LEU A 232 15.58 11.14 12.94
N TRP A 233 15.81 10.78 11.66
CA TRP A 233 16.07 9.40 11.28
C TRP A 233 17.40 8.87 11.86
N GLN A 234 18.45 9.68 11.87
CA GLN A 234 19.73 9.33 12.52
C GLN A 234 19.53 9.08 14.02
N GLN A 235 18.74 9.92 14.70
CA GLN A 235 18.36 9.70 16.10
C GLN A 235 17.59 8.40 16.31
N ARG A 236 16.62 8.07 15.44
CA ARG A 236 15.92 6.77 15.47
C ARG A 236 16.86 5.58 15.27
N CYS A 237 17.98 5.78 14.59
CA CYS A 237 19.04 4.78 14.43
C CYS A 237 19.99 4.70 15.64
N GLY A 238 19.83 5.54 16.66
CA GLY A 238 20.66 5.58 17.87
C GLY A 238 21.87 6.53 17.80
N PHE A 239 21.97 7.36 16.75
CA PHE A 239 23.02 8.38 16.63
C PHE A 239 22.62 9.65 17.40
N THR A 240 23.60 10.41 17.89
CA THR A 240 23.35 11.63 18.70
C THR A 240 24.15 12.82 18.16
N GLY A 241 23.99 14.02 18.73
CA GLY A 241 24.69 15.21 18.24
C GLY A 241 24.10 15.76 16.94
N THR A 242 23.08 16.61 17.05
CA THR A 242 22.37 17.23 15.92
C THR A 242 23.00 18.51 15.40
N GLN A 243 24.03 19.01 16.08
CA GLN A 243 24.79 20.18 15.65
C GLN A 243 25.60 19.85 14.39
N PRO A 244 25.87 20.83 13.51
CA PRO A 244 26.68 20.60 12.32
C PRO A 244 28.01 19.89 12.64
N GLY A 245 28.29 18.78 11.95
CA GLY A 245 29.46 17.95 12.21
C GLY A 245 29.25 16.87 13.29
N GLY A 246 28.07 16.80 13.91
CA GLY A 246 27.67 15.71 14.79
C GLY A 246 27.11 14.50 14.05
N ASP A 247 27.05 13.37 14.75
CA ASP A 247 26.65 12.07 14.21
C ASP A 247 25.18 12.00 13.73
N ALA A 248 24.34 12.95 14.15
CA ALA A 248 22.94 13.07 13.77
C ALA A 248 22.60 14.46 13.18
N ASP A 249 23.54 15.11 12.50
CA ASP A 249 23.41 16.49 11.99
C ASP A 249 22.52 16.67 10.74
N GLY A 250 21.89 15.59 10.26
CA GLY A 250 21.04 15.57 9.07
C GLY A 250 21.79 15.32 7.75
N THR A 251 23.13 15.23 7.77
CA THR A 251 23.91 14.81 6.60
C THR A 251 23.82 13.30 6.42
N PRO A 252 23.48 12.77 5.23
CA PRO A 252 23.38 11.33 5.01
C PRO A 252 24.69 10.58 5.29
N GLY A 253 24.64 9.64 6.24
CA GLY A 253 25.73 8.71 6.54
C GLY A 253 25.47 7.32 5.93
N ALA A 254 26.54 6.57 5.62
CA ALA A 254 26.44 5.25 5.00
C ALA A 254 25.56 4.28 5.82
N THR A 255 25.76 4.23 7.13
CA THR A 255 25.04 3.33 8.03
C THR A 255 23.55 3.64 8.10
N THR A 256 23.19 4.91 8.36
CA THR A 256 21.79 5.32 8.51
C THR A 256 21.05 5.30 7.17
N LEU A 257 21.72 5.59 6.05
CA LEU A 257 21.13 5.51 4.72
C LEU A 257 20.87 4.05 4.30
N ARG A 258 21.78 3.13 4.62
CA ARG A 258 21.58 1.68 4.37
C ARG A 258 20.44 1.13 5.22
N ARG A 259 20.30 1.56 6.48
CA ARG A 259 19.16 1.16 7.33
C ARG A 259 17.83 1.66 6.75
N LEU A 260 17.79 2.91 6.28
CA LEU A 260 16.60 3.46 5.62
C LEU A 260 16.30 2.70 4.31
N GLY A 261 17.34 2.43 3.51
CA GLY A 261 17.22 1.66 2.28
C GLY A 261 16.75 0.22 2.48
N ALA A 262 17.23 -0.45 3.53
CA ALA A 262 16.76 -1.77 3.90
C ALA A 262 15.29 -1.78 4.29
N LYS A 263 14.81 -0.74 4.98
CA LYS A 263 13.42 -0.62 5.43
C LYS A 263 12.45 -0.20 4.32
N HIS A 264 12.90 0.63 3.38
CA HIS A 264 12.05 1.23 2.34
C HIS A 264 12.38 0.78 0.91
N GLY A 265 13.25 -0.21 0.77
CA GLY A 265 13.49 -0.92 -0.49
C GLY A 265 14.32 -0.13 -1.51
N PHE A 266 15.43 0.49 -1.09
CA PHE A 266 16.43 1.12 -1.97
C PHE A 266 17.86 0.69 -1.58
N ASP A 267 18.79 0.66 -2.53
CA ASP A 267 20.18 0.24 -2.29
C ASP A 267 21.12 1.44 -2.23
N VAL A 268 22.11 1.38 -1.34
CA VAL A 268 23.12 2.44 -1.20
C VAL A 268 24.38 2.04 -1.94
N VAL A 269 24.76 2.85 -2.91
CA VAL A 269 26.03 2.76 -3.64
C VAL A 269 26.98 3.85 -3.17
N ALA A 270 28.29 3.64 -3.36
CA ALA A 270 29.30 4.64 -3.04
C ALA A 270 29.07 5.94 -3.82
#